data_AF-A0A0R1P4Z9-F1
#
_entry.id   AF-A0A0R1P4Z9-F1
#
_cell.length_a   1.000
_cell.length_b   1.000
_cell.length_c   1.000
_cell.angle_alpha   90.00
_cell.angle_beta   90.00
_cell.angle_gamma   90.00
#
_symmetry.space_group_name_H-M   'P 1'
#
loop_
_entity.id
_entity.type
_entity.pdbx_description
1 polymer ?
#
loop_
_entity_poly.entity_id
_entity_poly.type
_entity_poly.pdbx_seq_one_letter_code
_entity_poly.pdbx_strand_id
1 'polypeptide(L)'
;MSEEEHVKQFLNSSTFNQLSANQQKHAQAILTRFNSFMNDEQHLADTAWTPQAVQQVMVGQFIADPDLTNSFGIAVAPVLKAYQRFLKVDNLSALEQAIDDQRATMNECRKSHQTLQELNGEKTKATKVKTKKTPAHKAKTSQRNSSAKKPTTQQSVPQSTSHPLPAAELSALVDEVKQAVLQAPEFQDQALNSADQQYLVTQFLTLINQEFHQRPNEWQFNDLQMVLGMMMPLDPHITKTEIENIVPTAQALFEYLKRTGNIEMEQYKVGLKAIANMQNSQNVLASMNRKERQTQLMMSYIRSQGVDIDDVKKTDQWMDEHRTEVADFMKTILKPWSAYERQQLKHQQRGQQLQQGARDQQLRHKKRVPQGIKFSKKLRRRLRRHK
;
A
#
# COMPACT_ATOMS: atom_id res chain seq x y z
N MET A 1 -18.94 17.95 13.49
CA MET A 1 -18.02 17.82 14.64
C MET A 1 -17.02 16.73 14.31
N SER A 2 -15.78 16.83 14.75
CA SER A 2 -14.77 15.80 14.50
C SER A 2 -14.94 14.62 15.47
N GLU A 3 -14.51 13.42 15.07
CA GLU A 3 -14.56 12.22 15.91
C GLU A 3 -13.78 12.37 17.22
N GLU A 4 -12.68 13.12 17.19
CA GLU A 4 -11.93 13.47 18.40
C GLU A 4 -12.76 14.30 19.40
N GLU A 5 -13.64 15.17 18.89
CA GLU A 5 -14.56 15.97 19.71
C GLU A 5 -15.60 15.05 20.36
N HIS A 6 -16.15 14.10 19.61
CA HIS A 6 -17.11 13.11 20.12
C HIS A 6 -16.51 12.23 21.22
N VAL A 7 -15.28 11.75 21.03
CA VAL A 7 -14.56 10.97 22.05
C VAL A 7 -14.32 11.81 23.30
N LYS A 8 -13.88 13.07 23.17
CA LYS A 8 -13.69 13.97 24.33
C LYS A 8 -15.00 14.24 25.07
N GLN A 9 -16.11 14.43 24.36
CA GLN A 9 -17.42 14.63 24.98
C GLN A 9 -17.93 13.36 25.67
N PHE A 10 -17.71 12.19 25.07
CA PHE A 10 -18.05 10.90 25.69
C PHE A 10 -17.29 10.69 26.99
N LEU A 11 -15.98 10.95 27.03
CA LEU A 11 -15.16 10.77 28.25
C LEU A 11 -15.60 11.67 29.41
N ASN A 12 -16.33 12.76 29.13
CA ASN A 12 -16.91 13.65 30.15
C ASN A 12 -18.41 13.38 30.40
N SER A 13 -18.98 12.36 29.77
CA SER A 13 -20.42 12.07 29.82
C SER A 13 -20.81 11.19 31.02
N SER A 14 -22.08 11.25 31.40
CA SER A 14 -22.66 10.30 32.37
C SER A 14 -22.63 8.85 31.87
N THR A 15 -22.70 8.65 30.55
CA THR A 15 -22.62 7.33 29.91
C THR A 15 -21.25 6.67 30.10
N PHE A 16 -20.17 7.46 30.10
CA PHE A 16 -18.83 6.99 30.45
C PHE A 16 -18.68 6.64 31.94
N ASN A 17 -19.28 7.43 32.83
CA ASN A 17 -19.23 7.17 34.27
C ASN A 17 -19.96 5.87 34.69
N GLN A 18 -20.82 5.32 33.84
CA GLN A 18 -21.48 4.02 34.05
C GLN A 18 -20.58 2.81 33.71
N LEU A 19 -19.45 3.04 33.03
CA LEU A 19 -18.45 2.00 32.79
C LEU A 19 -17.68 1.66 34.07
N SER A 20 -17.23 0.42 34.22
CA SER A 20 -16.34 0.02 35.32
C SER A 20 -14.97 0.72 35.23
N ALA A 21 -14.24 0.81 36.34
CA ALA A 21 -12.92 1.43 36.39
C ALA A 21 -11.92 0.87 35.34
N ASN A 22 -11.97 -0.44 35.06
CA ASN A 22 -11.14 -1.07 34.03
C ASN A 22 -11.55 -0.63 32.61
N GLN A 23 -12.84 -0.50 32.34
CA GLN A 23 -13.35 -0.04 31.04
C GLN A 23 -13.05 1.44 30.82
N GLN A 24 -13.22 2.27 31.86
CA GLN A 24 -12.88 3.69 31.83
C GLN A 24 -11.40 3.90 31.49
N LYS A 25 -10.50 3.15 32.15
CA LYS A 25 -9.05 3.21 31.91
C LYS A 25 -8.67 2.99 30.44
N HIS A 26 -9.36 2.08 29.75
CA HIS A 26 -9.04 1.70 28.38
C HIS A 26 -9.91 2.42 27.32
N ALA A 27 -10.94 3.16 27.73
CA ALA A 27 -11.96 3.67 26.81
C ALA A 27 -11.38 4.58 25.72
N GLN A 28 -10.54 5.54 26.09
CA GLN A 28 -9.94 6.46 25.12
C GLN A 28 -9.08 5.71 24.10
N ALA A 29 -8.20 4.80 24.56
CA ALA A 29 -7.34 4.02 23.68
C ALA A 29 -8.15 3.09 22.76
N ILE A 30 -9.22 2.46 23.28
CA ILE A 30 -10.13 1.63 22.48
C ILE A 30 -10.81 2.47 21.41
N LEU A 31 -11.40 3.63 21.77
CA LEU A 31 -12.16 4.45 20.84
C LEU A 31 -11.28 5.11 19.79
N THR A 32 -10.13 5.67 20.17
CA THR A 32 -9.18 6.24 19.20
C THR A 32 -8.69 5.19 18.22
N ARG A 33 -8.32 4.00 18.72
CA ARG A 33 -7.84 2.91 17.86
C ARG A 33 -8.97 2.37 16.97
N PHE A 34 -10.13 2.11 17.53
CA PHE A 34 -11.26 1.55 16.79
C PHE A 34 -11.81 2.53 15.75
N ASN A 35 -11.91 3.83 16.07
CA ASN A 35 -12.28 4.86 15.10
C ASN A 35 -11.24 4.97 13.98
N SER A 36 -9.94 4.88 14.28
CA SER A 36 -8.89 4.83 13.25
C SER A 36 -9.13 3.67 12.30
N PHE A 37 -9.30 2.44 12.80
CA PHE A 37 -9.57 1.29 11.93
C PHE A 37 -10.92 1.39 11.19
N MET A 38 -11.96 1.94 11.80
CA MET A 38 -13.24 2.18 11.12
C MET A 38 -13.11 3.23 10.01
N ASN A 39 -12.25 4.23 10.18
CA ASN A 39 -11.97 5.24 9.16
C ASN A 39 -11.03 4.71 8.07
N ASP A 40 -9.98 4.00 8.46
CA ASP A 40 -8.91 3.50 7.59
C ASP A 40 -9.35 2.28 6.76
N GLU A 41 -10.06 1.31 7.37
CA GLU A 41 -10.47 0.07 6.72
C GLU A 41 -11.89 0.13 6.13
N GLN A 42 -12.79 0.85 6.79
CA GLN A 42 -14.23 0.84 6.47
C GLN A 42 -14.74 2.20 5.97
N HIS A 43 -13.95 3.27 6.12
CA HIS A 43 -14.31 4.65 5.75
C HIS A 43 -15.63 5.13 6.39
N LEU A 44 -15.91 4.66 7.60
CA LEU A 44 -17.12 5.01 8.34
C LEU A 44 -16.78 5.93 9.50
N ALA A 45 -17.43 7.09 9.50
CA ALA A 45 -17.42 7.98 10.66
C ALA A 45 -18.08 7.30 11.87
N ASP A 46 -17.72 7.74 13.07
CA ASP A 46 -18.24 7.17 14.32
C ASP A 46 -19.77 7.18 14.49
N THR A 47 -20.48 8.08 13.80
CA THR A 47 -21.95 8.13 13.73
C THR A 47 -22.55 7.26 12.62
N ALA A 48 -21.73 6.71 11.72
CA ALA A 48 -22.17 6.01 10.50
C ALA A 48 -21.77 4.52 10.50
N TRP A 49 -21.37 3.98 11.65
CA TRP A 49 -20.97 2.57 11.76
C TRP A 49 -22.06 1.63 11.27
N THR A 50 -21.65 0.58 10.55
CA THR A 50 -22.53 -0.51 10.15
C THR A 50 -22.21 -1.77 10.98
N PRO A 51 -23.21 -2.63 11.26
CA PRO A 51 -23.00 -3.89 11.98
C PRO A 51 -21.91 -4.76 11.34
N GLN A 52 -21.87 -4.81 10.01
CA GLN A 52 -20.88 -5.58 9.26
C GLN A 52 -19.47 -5.03 9.44
N ALA A 53 -19.28 -3.71 9.32
CA ALA A 53 -17.99 -3.08 9.52
C ALA A 53 -17.46 -3.29 10.94
N VAL A 54 -18.32 -3.15 11.95
CA VAL A 54 -17.97 -3.41 13.35
C VAL A 54 -17.52 -4.86 13.56
N GLN A 55 -18.22 -5.84 12.99
CA GLN A 55 -17.84 -7.25 13.09
C GLN A 55 -16.48 -7.53 12.43
N GLN A 56 -16.17 -6.88 11.31
CA GLN A 56 -14.90 -7.05 10.61
C GLN A 56 -13.74 -6.44 11.40
N VAL A 57 -13.88 -5.18 11.85
CA VAL A 57 -12.83 -4.50 12.61
C VAL A 57 -12.57 -5.19 13.94
N MET A 58 -13.61 -5.66 14.65
CA MET A 58 -13.44 -6.35 15.94
C MET A 58 -12.59 -7.63 15.87
N VAL A 59 -12.42 -8.25 14.70
CA VAL A 59 -11.59 -9.47 14.51
C VAL A 59 -10.45 -9.27 13.52
N GLY A 60 -10.23 -8.03 13.09
CA GLY A 60 -9.13 -7.64 12.23
C GLY A 60 -7.89 -7.23 13.03
N GLN A 61 -7.07 -6.37 12.44
CA GLN A 61 -5.80 -5.92 13.01
C GLN A 61 -5.99 -5.07 14.29
N PHE A 62 -7.20 -4.59 14.54
CA PHE A 62 -7.56 -3.89 15.77
C PHE A 62 -7.23 -4.70 17.04
N ILE A 63 -7.48 -6.03 17.04
CA ILE A 63 -7.34 -6.89 18.23
C ILE A 63 -6.17 -7.89 18.15
N ALA A 64 -5.56 -8.07 16.96
CA ALA A 64 -4.48 -9.03 16.72
C ALA A 64 -3.10 -8.57 17.25
N ASP A 65 -3.01 -7.39 17.84
CA ASP A 65 -1.77 -6.79 18.35
C ASP A 65 -1.24 -7.51 19.62
N PRO A 66 0.03 -7.99 19.62
CA PRO A 66 0.67 -8.68 20.74
C PRO A 66 0.72 -7.90 22.05
N ASP A 67 0.76 -6.57 21.96
CA ASP A 67 0.94 -5.70 23.13
C ASP A 67 -0.38 -5.43 23.88
N LEU A 68 -1.52 -5.91 23.35
CA LEU A 68 -2.83 -5.73 23.97
C LEU A 68 -3.08 -6.69 25.14
N THR A 69 -3.31 -6.11 26.32
CA THR A 69 -3.59 -6.87 27.54
C THR A 69 -4.96 -7.56 27.51
N ASN A 70 -5.13 -8.60 28.33
CA ASN A 70 -6.44 -9.25 28.51
C ASN A 70 -7.51 -8.28 29.05
N SER A 71 -7.10 -7.33 29.90
CA SER A 71 -7.99 -6.29 30.44
C SER A 71 -8.52 -5.34 29.36
N PHE A 72 -7.73 -5.10 28.31
CA PHE A 72 -8.14 -4.34 27.13
C PHE A 72 -9.24 -5.08 26.35
N GLY A 73 -9.00 -6.34 25.98
CA GLY A 73 -9.97 -7.14 25.22
C GLY A 73 -11.34 -7.31 25.92
N ILE A 74 -11.34 -7.44 27.25
CA ILE A 74 -12.56 -7.50 28.06
C ILE A 74 -13.33 -6.16 28.03
N ALA A 75 -12.61 -5.04 27.90
CA ALA A 75 -13.17 -3.70 27.91
C ALA A 75 -13.73 -3.24 26.54
N VAL A 76 -13.28 -3.82 25.41
CA VAL A 76 -13.67 -3.40 24.06
C VAL A 76 -15.19 -3.36 23.88
N ALA A 77 -15.87 -4.52 23.97
CA ALA A 77 -17.30 -4.61 23.72
C ALA A 77 -18.16 -3.64 24.57
N PRO A 78 -18.02 -3.57 25.91
CA PRO A 78 -18.81 -2.64 26.71
C PRO A 78 -18.50 -1.17 26.45
N VAL A 79 -17.24 -0.81 26.13
CA VAL A 79 -16.86 0.57 25.76
C VAL A 79 -17.50 0.98 24.44
N LEU A 80 -17.43 0.14 23.40
CA LEU A 80 -18.01 0.44 22.08
C LEU A 80 -19.53 0.63 22.16
N LYS A 81 -20.23 -0.21 22.94
CA LYS A 81 -21.67 -0.04 23.15
C LYS A 81 -22.01 1.25 23.90
N ALA A 82 -21.28 1.57 24.96
CA ALA A 82 -21.49 2.80 25.70
C ALA A 82 -21.27 4.04 24.83
N TYR A 83 -20.28 3.99 23.95
CA TYR A 83 -20.01 5.07 23.00
C TYR A 83 -21.12 5.24 21.96
N GLN A 84 -21.59 4.16 21.34
CA GLN A 84 -22.68 4.22 20.37
C GLN A 84 -24.02 4.64 21.01
N ARG A 85 -24.28 4.26 22.27
CA ARG A 85 -25.41 4.78 23.05
C ARG A 85 -25.31 6.28 23.31
N PHE A 86 -24.10 6.78 23.59
CA PHE A 86 -23.86 8.20 23.80
C PHE A 86 -24.11 9.01 22.51
N LEU A 87 -23.67 8.49 21.36
CA LEU A 87 -23.89 9.11 20.05
C LEU A 87 -25.36 9.07 19.58
N LYS A 88 -26.19 8.21 20.19
CA LYS A 88 -27.63 8.05 19.86
C LYS A 88 -27.87 7.73 18.38
N VAL A 89 -27.08 6.81 17.82
CA VAL A 89 -27.20 6.39 16.42
C VAL A 89 -28.50 5.61 16.16
N ASP A 90 -29.06 5.76 14.95
CA ASP A 90 -30.35 5.18 14.57
C ASP A 90 -30.34 3.63 14.55
N ASN A 91 -29.18 3.02 14.30
CA ASN A 91 -28.99 1.57 14.19
C ASN A 91 -28.41 0.92 15.45
N LEU A 92 -28.57 1.56 16.62
CA LEU A 92 -27.96 1.14 17.88
C LEU A 92 -28.20 -0.35 18.23
N SER A 93 -29.43 -0.85 18.11
CA SER A 93 -29.75 -2.25 18.45
C SER A 93 -28.99 -3.25 17.59
N ALA A 94 -28.81 -2.96 16.30
CA ALA A 94 -28.10 -3.85 15.39
C ALA A 94 -26.58 -3.81 15.64
N LEU A 95 -26.04 -2.65 16.03
CA LEU A 95 -24.64 -2.51 16.40
C LEU A 95 -24.33 -3.23 17.72
N GLU A 96 -25.20 -3.12 18.72
CA GLU A 96 -25.01 -3.83 19.99
C GLU A 96 -24.99 -5.35 19.82
N GLN A 97 -25.88 -5.87 18.96
CA GLN A 97 -25.92 -7.29 18.63
C GLN A 97 -24.68 -7.74 17.88
N ALA A 98 -24.24 -6.98 16.87
CA ALA A 98 -23.00 -7.25 16.14
C ALA A 98 -21.76 -7.30 17.05
N ILE A 99 -21.69 -6.41 18.05
CA ILE A 99 -20.61 -6.40 19.04
C ILE A 99 -20.66 -7.64 19.95
N ASP A 100 -21.85 -8.09 20.36
CA ASP A 100 -21.99 -9.29 21.18
C ASP A 100 -21.63 -10.56 20.43
N ASP A 101 -22.14 -10.71 19.21
CA ASP A 101 -21.91 -11.88 18.37
C ASP A 101 -20.41 -12.10 18.12
N GLN A 102 -19.65 -11.01 18.00
CA GLN A 102 -18.24 -11.06 17.68
C GLN A 102 -17.32 -11.13 18.91
N ARG A 103 -17.86 -11.00 20.13
CA ARG A 103 -17.07 -10.96 21.37
C ARG A 103 -16.28 -12.24 21.62
N ALA A 104 -16.85 -13.41 21.31
CA ALA A 104 -16.18 -14.70 21.48
C ALA A 104 -15.01 -14.84 20.48
N THR A 105 -15.28 -14.54 19.21
CA THR A 105 -14.32 -14.61 18.11
C THR A 105 -13.17 -13.61 18.27
N MET A 106 -13.46 -12.38 18.70
CA MET A 106 -12.48 -11.34 19.04
C MET A 106 -11.53 -11.82 20.14
N ASN A 107 -12.04 -12.48 21.18
CA ASN A 107 -11.21 -13.03 22.25
C ASN A 107 -10.33 -14.19 21.78
N GLU A 108 -10.76 -14.98 20.78
CA GLU A 108 -9.92 -16.00 20.15
C GLU A 108 -8.78 -15.34 19.36
N CYS A 109 -9.09 -14.36 18.51
CA CYS A 109 -8.13 -13.57 17.72
C CYS A 109 -7.06 -12.89 18.61
N ARG A 110 -7.49 -12.30 19.73
CA ARG A 110 -6.58 -11.69 20.70
C ARG A 110 -5.62 -12.70 21.33
N LYS A 111 -6.10 -13.89 21.68
CA LYS A 111 -5.28 -14.92 22.34
C LYS A 111 -4.25 -15.52 21.39
N SER A 112 -4.58 -15.61 20.10
CA SER A 112 -3.68 -16.11 19.07
C SER A 112 -2.78 -15.01 18.49
N HIS A 113 -3.02 -13.74 18.79
CA HIS A 113 -2.35 -12.59 18.17
C HIS A 113 -2.43 -12.66 16.64
N GLN A 114 -3.60 -13.08 16.15
CA GLN A 114 -3.88 -13.32 14.75
C GLN A 114 -5.29 -12.83 14.44
N THR A 115 -5.50 -12.35 13.22
CA THR A 115 -6.84 -12.00 12.75
C THR A 115 -7.69 -13.24 12.52
N LEU A 116 -9.02 -13.09 12.42
CA LEU A 116 -9.90 -14.21 12.09
C LEU A 116 -9.56 -14.85 10.73
N GLN A 117 -9.03 -14.07 9.78
CA GLN A 117 -8.59 -14.58 8.48
C GLN A 117 -7.35 -15.48 8.62
N GLU A 118 -6.40 -15.09 9.46
CA GLU A 118 -5.20 -15.87 9.75
C GLU A 118 -5.51 -17.14 10.54
N LEU A 119 -6.38 -17.07 11.55
CA LEU A 119 -6.86 -18.22 12.32
C LEU A 119 -7.56 -19.27 11.44
N ASN A 120 -8.34 -18.82 10.45
CA ASN A 120 -9.01 -19.71 9.51
C ASN A 120 -8.07 -20.25 8.42
N GLY A 121 -7.01 -19.49 8.07
CA GLY A 121 -5.93 -19.90 7.17
C GLY A 121 -4.96 -20.92 7.78
N GLU A 122 -4.69 -20.85 9.08
CA GLU A 122 -3.86 -21.84 9.79
C GLU A 122 -4.59 -23.17 10.03
N LYS A 123 -5.90 -23.12 10.29
CA LYS A 123 -6.74 -24.34 10.39
C LYS A 123 -6.78 -25.14 9.08
N THR A 124 -6.46 -24.53 7.93
CA THR A 124 -6.32 -25.21 6.62
C THR A 124 -4.89 -25.65 6.28
N LYS A 125 -3.86 -25.10 6.92
CA LYS A 125 -2.44 -25.49 6.72
C LYS A 125 -1.95 -26.58 7.69
N ALA A 126 -2.67 -26.87 8.77
CA ALA A 126 -2.28 -27.88 9.75
C ALA A 126 -2.65 -29.35 9.41
N THR A 127 -3.15 -29.67 8.20
CA THR A 127 -3.56 -31.05 7.84
C THR A 127 -2.82 -31.65 6.65
N LYS A 128 -1.53 -31.33 6.45
CA LYS A 128 -0.66 -32.19 5.62
C LYS A 128 0.71 -32.39 6.28
N VAL A 129 1.03 -33.69 6.45
CA VAL A 129 2.30 -34.31 6.84
C VAL A 129 2.57 -34.44 8.35
N LYS A 130 2.12 -35.56 8.93
CA LYS A 130 3.02 -36.55 9.53
C LYS A 130 2.39 -37.94 9.58
N THR A 131 3.14 -38.88 9.00
CA THR A 131 2.91 -40.32 8.91
C THR A 131 3.00 -41.02 10.28
N LYS A 132 1.93 -41.77 10.58
CA LYS A 132 1.90 -43.18 11.03
C LYS A 132 2.64 -43.58 12.33
N LYS A 133 1.86 -43.88 13.38
CA LYS A 133 1.91 -45.13 14.18
C LYS A 133 0.61 -45.29 15.00
N THR A 134 -0.27 -46.18 14.58
CA THR A 134 -1.32 -46.84 15.40
C THR A 134 -0.65 -47.94 16.27
N PRO A 135 -1.29 -48.56 17.30
CA PRO A 135 -2.71 -49.00 17.39
C PRO A 135 -3.33 -48.73 18.80
N ALA A 136 -4.55 -49.07 19.23
CA ALA A 136 -5.73 -49.81 18.77
C ALA A 136 -6.92 -49.49 19.72
N HIS A 137 -8.11 -49.94 19.30
CA HIS A 137 -9.40 -50.14 20.01
C HIS A 137 -10.53 -49.20 19.55
N LYS A 138 -11.39 -49.65 18.62
CA LYS A 138 -12.59 -50.51 18.81
C LYS A 138 -13.65 -49.87 19.72
N ALA A 139 -14.68 -49.28 19.10
CA ALA A 139 -16.06 -49.79 19.08
C ALA A 139 -16.98 -48.65 18.58
N LYS A 140 -17.54 -48.72 17.38
CA LYS A 140 -18.73 -49.49 16.93
C LYS A 140 -20.04 -48.70 17.12
N THR A 141 -20.60 -48.33 15.95
CA THR A 141 -22.03 -48.41 15.56
C THR A 141 -23.01 -47.49 16.29
N SER A 142 -23.95 -46.79 15.65
CA SER A 142 -24.65 -47.04 14.37
C SER A 142 -25.30 -45.73 13.90
N GLN A 143 -25.22 -45.37 12.61
CA GLN A 143 -26.28 -45.52 11.59
C GLN A 143 -27.60 -44.79 11.97
N ARG A 144 -28.21 -43.98 11.11
CA ARG A 144 -28.59 -44.36 9.74
C ARG A 144 -29.17 -43.15 8.98
N ASN A 145 -28.80 -43.05 7.70
CA ASN A 145 -29.55 -42.65 6.48
C ASN A 145 -30.43 -41.38 6.52
N SER A 146 -30.46 -40.50 5.52
CA SER A 146 -30.58 -40.81 4.10
C SER A 146 -30.31 -39.60 3.18
N SER A 147 -29.50 -39.85 2.15
CA SER A 147 -29.62 -39.38 0.74
C SER A 147 -29.95 -37.92 0.40
N ALA A 148 -28.98 -37.23 -0.21
CA ALA A 148 -29.13 -36.66 -1.56
C ALA A 148 -27.75 -36.31 -2.17
N LYS A 149 -27.44 -36.91 -3.32
CA LYS A 149 -26.33 -36.54 -4.21
C LYS A 149 -26.76 -35.33 -5.05
N LYS A 150 -25.94 -34.27 -5.10
CA LYS A 150 -25.53 -33.52 -6.31
C LYS A 150 -24.35 -32.59 -5.97
N PRO A 151 -23.50 -32.25 -6.96
CA PRO A 151 -22.06 -32.31 -6.81
C PRO A 151 -21.47 -31.03 -6.22
N THR A 152 -20.56 -31.20 -5.26
CA THR A 152 -19.68 -30.12 -4.80
C THR A 152 -18.59 -29.92 -5.84
N THR A 153 -18.84 -29.02 -6.77
CA THR A 153 -17.79 -28.46 -7.63
C THR A 153 -16.79 -27.76 -6.72
N GLN A 154 -15.54 -28.21 -6.78
CA GLN A 154 -14.40 -27.49 -6.24
C GLN A 154 -14.37 -26.11 -6.91
N GLN A 155 -14.78 -25.06 -6.21
CA GLN A 155 -14.35 -23.71 -6.57
C GLN A 155 -12.89 -23.60 -6.13
N SER A 156 -12.03 -24.05 -7.05
CA SER A 156 -10.75 -23.41 -7.27
C SER A 156 -10.99 -21.90 -7.30
N VAL A 157 -10.16 -21.16 -6.56
CA VAL A 157 -9.98 -19.72 -6.82
C VAL A 157 -9.70 -19.63 -8.32
N PRO A 158 -10.52 -18.92 -9.12
CA PRO A 158 -10.23 -18.82 -10.53
C PRO A 158 -8.85 -18.18 -10.64
N GLN A 159 -7.89 -18.93 -11.18
CA GLN A 159 -6.75 -18.32 -11.82
C GLN A 159 -7.37 -17.41 -12.87
N SER A 160 -7.32 -16.10 -12.62
CA SER A 160 -7.69 -15.09 -13.59
C SER A 160 -6.94 -15.44 -14.86
N THR A 161 -7.68 -15.87 -15.88
CA THR A 161 -7.16 -16.08 -17.22
C THR A 161 -6.77 -14.70 -17.74
N SER A 162 -5.56 -14.26 -17.40
CA SER A 162 -5.00 -12.98 -17.79
C SER A 162 -4.75 -13.03 -19.29
N HIS A 163 -5.68 -12.46 -20.04
CA HIS A 163 -5.57 -12.34 -21.48
C HIS A 163 -5.25 -10.88 -21.79
N PRO A 164 -3.96 -10.54 -22.00
CA PRO A 164 -3.62 -9.19 -22.40
C PRO A 164 -4.42 -8.83 -23.65
N LEU A 165 -4.82 -7.57 -23.77
CA LEU A 165 -5.30 -7.08 -25.06
C LEU A 165 -4.17 -7.28 -26.07
N PRO A 166 -4.47 -7.90 -27.23
CA PRO A 166 -3.56 -7.88 -28.36
C PRO A 166 -3.12 -6.46 -28.67
N ALA A 167 -1.86 -6.29 -29.11
CA ALA A 167 -1.28 -4.96 -29.33
C ALA A 167 -2.14 -4.08 -30.27
N ALA A 168 -2.79 -4.69 -31.28
CA ALA A 168 -3.68 -3.99 -32.20
C ALA A 168 -4.95 -3.47 -31.50
N GLU A 169 -5.56 -4.27 -30.62
CA GLU A 169 -6.77 -3.86 -29.88
C GLU A 169 -6.45 -2.80 -28.83
N LEU A 170 -5.30 -2.92 -28.14
CA LEU A 170 -4.83 -1.87 -27.24
C LEU A 170 -4.58 -0.56 -28.00
N SER A 171 -3.92 -0.62 -29.15
CA SER A 171 -3.68 0.58 -29.97
C SER A 171 -4.99 1.23 -30.40
N ALA A 172 -5.96 0.43 -30.85
CA ALA A 172 -7.27 0.93 -31.25
C ALA A 172 -8.00 1.61 -30.07
N LEU A 173 -7.99 0.99 -28.89
CA LEU A 173 -8.58 1.59 -27.68
C LEU A 173 -7.88 2.90 -27.28
N VAL A 174 -6.55 2.92 -27.32
CA VAL A 174 -5.76 4.13 -27.03
C VAL A 174 -6.08 5.24 -28.03
N ASP A 175 -6.17 4.93 -29.32
CA ASP A 175 -6.49 5.92 -30.36
C ASP A 175 -7.93 6.44 -30.21
N GLU A 176 -8.88 5.56 -29.90
CA GLU A 176 -10.27 5.94 -29.59
C GLU A 176 -10.33 6.90 -28.41
N VAL A 177 -9.70 6.55 -27.28
CA VAL A 177 -9.68 7.40 -26.07
C VAL A 177 -8.95 8.70 -26.34
N LYS A 178 -7.87 8.72 -27.13
CA LYS A 178 -7.20 9.97 -27.51
C LYS A 178 -8.11 10.91 -28.28
N GLN A 179 -8.94 10.39 -29.19
CA GLN A 179 -9.95 11.20 -29.88
C GLN A 179 -11.03 11.67 -28.90
N ALA A 180 -11.45 10.81 -27.97
CA ALA A 180 -12.41 11.18 -26.94
C ALA A 180 -11.91 12.32 -26.05
N VAL A 181 -10.63 12.36 -25.67
CA VAL A 181 -10.04 13.47 -24.89
C VAL A 181 -10.23 14.83 -25.57
N LEU A 182 -10.33 14.87 -26.91
CA LEU A 182 -10.51 16.13 -27.65
C LEU A 182 -11.96 16.62 -27.69
N GLN A 183 -12.95 15.73 -27.51
CA GLN A 183 -14.34 16.02 -27.88
C GLN A 183 -15.36 15.63 -26.82
N ALA A 184 -15.05 14.63 -25.99
CA ALA A 184 -16.00 14.07 -25.04
C ALA A 184 -16.12 14.99 -23.81
N PRO A 185 -17.35 15.15 -23.27
CA PRO A 185 -17.63 16.09 -22.18
C PRO A 185 -16.86 15.77 -20.89
N GLU A 186 -16.55 14.49 -20.64
CA GLU A 186 -15.84 14.05 -19.42
C GLU A 186 -14.42 14.64 -19.30
N PHE A 187 -13.80 14.94 -20.45
CA PHE A 187 -12.44 15.48 -20.54
C PHE A 187 -12.41 17.01 -20.69
N GLN A 188 -13.58 17.65 -20.78
CA GLN A 188 -13.68 19.10 -20.82
C GLN A 188 -13.53 19.69 -19.41
N ASP A 189 -13.15 20.96 -19.33
CA ASP A 189 -13.00 21.72 -18.07
C ASP A 189 -12.00 21.12 -17.06
N GLN A 190 -11.07 20.28 -17.54
CA GLN A 190 -9.94 19.75 -16.76
C GLN A 190 -8.80 20.78 -16.70
N ALA A 191 -7.98 20.71 -15.64
CA ALA A 191 -6.83 21.61 -15.49
C ALA A 191 -5.69 21.34 -16.50
N LEU A 192 -5.60 20.11 -17.01
CA LEU A 192 -4.63 19.72 -18.04
C LEU A 192 -5.14 20.04 -19.44
N ASN A 193 -4.23 20.42 -20.33
CA ASN A 193 -4.53 20.49 -21.75
C ASN A 193 -4.74 19.09 -22.35
N SER A 194 -5.34 19.01 -23.54
CA SER A 194 -5.65 17.73 -24.17
C SER A 194 -4.43 16.86 -24.47
N ALA A 195 -3.25 17.44 -24.74
CA ALA A 195 -2.04 16.67 -25.01
C ALA A 195 -1.54 15.94 -23.74
N ASP A 196 -1.54 16.63 -22.61
CA ASP A 196 -1.13 16.06 -21.31
C ASP A 196 -2.18 15.04 -20.82
N GLN A 197 -3.46 15.30 -21.04
CA GLN A 197 -4.52 14.32 -20.77
C GLN A 197 -4.35 13.06 -21.63
N GLN A 198 -4.10 13.22 -22.94
CA GLN A 198 -3.82 12.11 -23.85
C GLN A 198 -2.59 11.31 -23.42
N TYR A 199 -1.57 11.98 -22.90
CA TYR A 199 -0.39 11.32 -22.34
C TYR A 199 -0.78 10.43 -21.16
N LEU A 200 -1.49 10.97 -20.16
CA LEU A 200 -1.87 10.23 -18.95
C LEU A 200 -2.76 9.02 -19.24
N VAL A 201 -3.81 9.17 -20.05
CA VAL A 201 -4.69 8.05 -20.40
C VAL A 201 -3.95 6.97 -21.20
N THR A 202 -3.03 7.37 -22.08
CA THR A 202 -2.19 6.44 -22.84
C THR A 202 -1.27 5.66 -21.90
N GLN A 203 -0.59 6.35 -20.98
CA GLN A 203 0.30 5.70 -20.02
C GLN A 203 -0.47 4.72 -19.14
N PHE A 204 -1.62 5.12 -18.60
CA PHE A 204 -2.46 4.25 -17.78
C PHE A 204 -2.86 2.97 -18.52
N LEU A 205 -3.49 3.10 -19.71
CA LEU A 205 -3.97 1.96 -20.49
C LEU A 205 -2.81 1.03 -20.91
N THR A 206 -1.65 1.62 -21.21
CA THR A 206 -0.44 0.87 -21.57
C THR A 206 0.08 0.08 -20.38
N LEU A 207 0.23 0.72 -19.21
CA LEU A 207 0.78 0.10 -18.01
C LEU A 207 -0.11 -1.03 -17.48
N ILE A 208 -1.42 -0.80 -17.39
CA ILE A 208 -2.34 -1.82 -16.87
C ILE A 208 -2.40 -3.07 -17.77
N ASN A 209 -2.30 -2.89 -19.09
CA ASN A 209 -2.26 -4.01 -20.03
C ASN A 209 -0.89 -4.72 -20.06
N GLN A 210 0.22 -3.97 -20.01
CA GLN A 210 1.56 -4.55 -20.12
C GLN A 210 2.04 -5.22 -18.84
N GLU A 211 1.76 -4.62 -17.68
CA GLU A 211 2.26 -5.13 -16.40
C GLU A 211 1.31 -6.11 -15.73
N PHE A 212 0.00 -5.94 -15.94
CA PHE A 212 -1.03 -6.75 -15.28
C PHE A 212 -1.88 -7.57 -16.24
N HIS A 213 -1.70 -7.40 -17.56
CA HIS A 213 -2.38 -8.19 -18.60
C HIS A 213 -3.91 -8.16 -18.49
N GLN A 214 -4.45 -7.01 -18.08
CA GLN A 214 -5.88 -6.82 -17.84
C GLN A 214 -6.53 -5.95 -18.90
N ARG A 215 -7.77 -6.34 -19.22
CA ARG A 215 -8.68 -5.59 -20.07
C ARG A 215 -9.53 -4.63 -19.24
N PRO A 216 -10.15 -3.59 -19.84
CA PRO A 216 -10.98 -2.64 -19.12
C PRO A 216 -12.00 -3.26 -18.16
N ASN A 217 -12.66 -4.35 -18.54
CA ASN A 217 -13.66 -5.06 -17.73
C ASN A 217 -13.10 -6.08 -16.73
N GLU A 218 -11.79 -6.15 -16.58
CA GLU A 218 -11.11 -7.13 -15.74
C GLU A 218 -10.16 -6.48 -14.74
N TRP A 219 -10.20 -5.14 -14.62
CA TRP A 219 -9.27 -4.41 -13.77
C TRP A 219 -9.47 -4.75 -12.30
N GLN A 220 -8.40 -5.23 -11.69
CA GLN A 220 -8.39 -5.53 -10.26
C GLN A 220 -8.04 -4.28 -9.46
N PHE A 221 -8.66 -4.16 -8.30
CA PHE A 221 -8.47 -3.01 -7.40
C PHE A 221 -6.99 -2.76 -7.06
N ASN A 222 -6.25 -3.80 -6.66
CA ASN A 222 -4.84 -3.67 -6.29
C ASN A 222 -3.97 -3.21 -7.47
N ASP A 223 -4.27 -3.67 -8.68
CA ASP A 223 -3.48 -3.37 -9.87
C ASP A 223 -3.74 -1.94 -10.35
N LEU A 224 -4.98 -1.45 -10.22
CA LEU A 224 -5.29 -0.04 -10.41
C LEU A 224 -4.54 0.85 -9.42
N GLN A 225 -4.50 0.49 -8.13
CA GLN A 225 -3.73 1.22 -7.12
C GLN A 225 -2.22 1.21 -7.44
N MET A 226 -1.70 0.09 -7.92
CA MET A 226 -0.31 -0.02 -8.34
C MET A 226 0.01 0.89 -9.53
N VAL A 227 -0.77 0.83 -10.60
CA VAL A 227 -0.52 1.62 -11.82
C VAL A 227 -0.66 3.12 -11.53
N LEU A 228 -1.84 3.52 -11.05
CA LEU A 228 -2.19 4.92 -10.90
C LEU A 228 -1.43 5.54 -9.70
N GLY A 229 -1.28 4.82 -8.59
CA GLY A 229 -0.73 5.34 -7.33
C GLY A 229 0.77 5.16 -7.15
N MET A 230 1.40 4.21 -7.85
CA MET A 230 2.82 3.90 -7.64
C MET A 230 3.64 3.96 -8.94
N MET A 231 3.16 3.42 -10.06
CA MET A 231 3.94 3.35 -11.29
C MET A 231 3.92 4.65 -12.10
N MET A 232 2.74 5.24 -12.32
CA MET A 232 2.61 6.50 -13.07
C MET A 232 3.36 7.67 -12.41
N PRO A 233 3.30 7.85 -11.07
CA PRO A 233 4.14 8.84 -10.40
C PRO A 233 5.64 8.53 -10.47
N LEU A 234 6.10 7.39 -11.01
CA LEU A 234 7.51 7.10 -11.19
C LEU A 234 7.98 7.20 -12.64
N ASP A 235 7.10 7.62 -13.54
CA ASP A 235 7.45 7.93 -14.92
C ASP A 235 8.55 9.01 -14.98
N PRO A 236 9.66 8.78 -15.69
CA PRO A 236 10.73 9.76 -15.86
C PRO A 236 10.32 11.05 -16.57
N HIS A 237 9.26 10.99 -17.39
CA HIS A 237 8.82 12.10 -18.24
C HIS A 237 7.61 12.85 -17.67
N ILE A 238 6.98 12.33 -16.62
CA ILE A 238 5.81 12.96 -16.02
C ILE A 238 6.19 14.26 -15.29
N THR A 239 5.43 15.30 -15.59
CA THR A 239 5.52 16.61 -14.99
C THR A 239 4.76 16.67 -13.67
N LYS A 240 5.05 17.70 -12.85
CA LYS A 240 4.31 17.93 -11.61
C LYS A 240 2.81 18.09 -11.85
N THR A 241 2.43 18.90 -12.83
CA THR A 241 1.02 19.18 -13.15
C THR A 241 0.30 17.91 -13.62
N GLU A 242 0.97 17.05 -14.39
CA GLU A 242 0.43 15.74 -14.76
C GLU A 242 0.21 14.85 -13.54
N ILE A 243 1.15 14.80 -12.58
CA ILE A 243 0.98 14.03 -11.34
C ILE A 243 -0.24 14.52 -10.56
N GLU A 244 -0.42 15.84 -10.42
CA GLU A 244 -1.59 16.44 -9.72
C GLU A 244 -2.93 16.10 -10.40
N ASN A 245 -2.89 15.74 -11.68
CA ASN A 245 -4.08 15.50 -12.49
C ASN A 245 -4.28 14.04 -12.92
N ILE A 246 -3.46 13.08 -12.44
CA ILE A 246 -3.69 11.63 -12.61
C ILE A 246 -5.12 11.23 -12.20
N VAL A 247 -5.57 11.62 -11.00
CA VAL A 247 -6.89 11.27 -10.46
C VAL A 247 -8.04 11.88 -11.27
N PRO A 248 -8.10 13.21 -11.49
CA PRO A 248 -9.13 13.82 -12.34
C PRO A 248 -9.19 13.22 -13.76
N THR A 249 -8.04 12.93 -14.36
CA THR A 249 -7.96 12.36 -15.71
C THR A 249 -8.41 10.89 -15.73
N ALA A 250 -8.04 10.11 -14.73
CA ALA A 250 -8.48 8.72 -14.59
C ALA A 250 -10.00 8.63 -14.35
N GLN A 251 -10.56 9.56 -13.58
CA GLN A 251 -12.00 9.65 -13.36
C GLN A 251 -12.74 9.92 -14.68
N ALA A 252 -12.30 10.92 -15.45
CA ALA A 252 -12.85 11.22 -16.76
C ALA A 252 -12.78 10.02 -17.71
N LEU A 253 -11.65 9.29 -17.69
CA LEU A 253 -11.49 8.06 -18.46
C LEU A 253 -12.51 6.98 -18.05
N PHE A 254 -12.69 6.73 -16.75
CA PHE A 254 -13.63 5.70 -16.30
C PHE A 254 -15.08 6.08 -16.59
N GLU A 255 -15.43 7.37 -16.47
CA GLU A 255 -16.74 7.89 -16.84
C GLU A 255 -16.99 7.70 -18.35
N TYR A 256 -16.02 8.05 -19.19
CA TYR A 256 -16.07 7.83 -20.64
C TYR A 256 -16.26 6.35 -20.97
N LEU A 257 -15.40 5.47 -20.46
CA LEU A 257 -15.44 4.03 -20.76
C LEU A 257 -16.75 3.38 -20.28
N LYS A 258 -17.32 3.87 -19.18
CA LYS A 258 -18.64 3.42 -18.72
C LYS A 258 -19.74 3.87 -19.67
N ARG A 259 -19.71 5.13 -20.12
CA ARG A 259 -20.72 5.67 -21.04
C ARG A 259 -20.70 4.95 -22.39
N THR A 260 -19.53 4.60 -22.91
CA THR A 260 -19.38 3.89 -24.18
C THR A 260 -19.57 2.37 -24.06
N GLY A 261 -19.72 1.85 -22.84
CA GLY A 261 -19.93 0.42 -22.59
C GLY A 261 -18.67 -0.44 -22.66
N ASN A 262 -17.48 0.18 -22.69
CA ASN A 262 -16.20 -0.51 -22.59
C ASN A 262 -15.98 -1.09 -21.18
N ILE A 263 -16.59 -0.49 -20.16
CA ILE A 263 -16.65 -1.04 -18.80
C ILE A 263 -18.06 -1.11 -18.23
N GLU A 264 -18.33 -2.13 -17.42
CA GLU A 264 -19.59 -2.29 -16.68
C GLU A 264 -19.62 -1.45 -15.39
N MET A 265 -20.82 -1.29 -14.82
CA MET A 265 -21.00 -0.51 -13.59
C MET A 265 -20.20 -1.06 -12.40
N GLU A 266 -20.09 -2.38 -12.25
CA GLU A 266 -19.29 -2.98 -11.17
C GLU A 266 -17.81 -2.66 -11.33
N GLN A 267 -17.30 -2.74 -12.56
CA GLN A 267 -15.92 -2.37 -12.87
C GLN A 267 -15.67 -0.87 -12.66
N TYR A 268 -16.63 -0.02 -13.02
CA TYR A 268 -16.58 1.42 -12.76
C TYR A 268 -16.51 1.71 -11.25
N LYS A 269 -17.27 1.00 -10.41
CA LYS A 269 -17.19 1.14 -8.94
C LYS A 269 -15.81 0.74 -8.41
N VAL A 270 -15.21 -0.34 -8.93
CA VAL A 270 -13.84 -0.74 -8.58
C VAL A 270 -12.85 0.36 -8.96
N GLY A 271 -13.03 0.97 -10.14
CA GLY A 271 -12.24 2.11 -10.59
C GLY A 271 -12.33 3.32 -9.65
N LEU A 272 -13.55 3.76 -9.32
CA LEU A 272 -13.77 4.89 -8.41
C LEU A 272 -13.20 4.61 -7.01
N LYS A 273 -13.33 3.39 -6.51
CA LYS A 273 -12.73 2.99 -5.23
C LYS A 273 -11.20 3.12 -5.27
N ALA A 274 -10.57 2.71 -6.36
CA ALA A 274 -9.12 2.83 -6.52
C ALA A 274 -8.68 4.31 -6.58
N ILE A 275 -9.42 5.15 -7.30
CA ILE A 275 -9.16 6.59 -7.42
C ILE A 275 -9.26 7.30 -6.05
N ALA A 276 -10.31 7.01 -5.27
CA ALA A 276 -10.52 7.64 -3.96
C ALA A 276 -9.33 7.42 -3.01
N ASN A 277 -8.73 6.23 -3.05
CA ASN A 277 -7.58 5.89 -2.19
C ASN A 277 -6.28 6.62 -2.58
N MET A 278 -6.22 7.21 -3.77
CA MET A 278 -5.02 7.88 -4.26
C MET A 278 -5.02 9.39 -4.08
N GLN A 279 -6.19 10.00 -3.94
CA GLN A 279 -6.33 11.47 -3.96
C GLN A 279 -5.49 12.15 -2.87
N ASN A 280 -5.33 11.50 -1.72
CA ASN A 280 -4.52 12.00 -0.61
C ASN A 280 -3.00 11.88 -0.84
N SER A 281 -2.54 10.84 -1.54
CA SER A 281 -1.11 10.62 -1.79
C SER A 281 -0.59 11.38 -3.01
N GLN A 282 -1.47 11.70 -3.96
CA GLN A 282 -1.14 12.35 -5.22
C GLN A 282 -0.51 13.74 -5.02
N ASN A 283 -1.08 14.57 -4.16
CA ASN A 283 -0.55 15.91 -3.87
C ASN A 283 0.83 15.85 -3.20
N VAL A 284 1.03 14.86 -2.32
CA VAL A 284 2.32 14.62 -1.67
C VAL A 284 3.36 14.21 -2.71
N LEU A 285 3.03 13.26 -3.59
CA LEU A 285 3.92 12.79 -4.64
C LEU A 285 4.25 13.89 -5.66
N ALA A 286 3.30 14.76 -6.02
CA ALA A 286 3.52 15.87 -6.93
C ALA A 286 4.51 16.92 -6.39
N SER A 287 4.58 17.08 -5.07
CA SER A 287 5.51 18.01 -4.44
C SER A 287 6.97 17.52 -4.44
N MET A 288 7.19 16.24 -4.76
CA MET A 288 8.48 15.55 -4.65
C MET A 288 9.16 15.35 -6.00
N ASN A 289 10.49 15.39 -6.02
CA ASN A 289 11.24 14.92 -7.19
C ASN A 289 11.14 13.39 -7.32
N ARG A 290 11.56 12.84 -8.47
CA ARG A 290 11.40 11.40 -8.74
C ARG A 290 12.09 10.50 -7.70
N LYS A 291 13.28 10.88 -7.22
CA LYS A 291 14.02 10.10 -6.23
C LYS A 291 13.30 10.10 -4.89
N GLU A 292 12.78 11.25 -4.48
CA GLU A 292 11.94 11.39 -3.29
C GLU A 292 10.65 10.57 -3.43
N ARG A 293 9.99 10.58 -4.59
CA ARG A 293 8.82 9.73 -4.87
C ARG A 293 9.14 8.24 -4.72
N GLN A 294 10.28 7.77 -5.24
CA GLN A 294 10.72 6.38 -5.06
C GLN A 294 10.90 6.03 -3.57
N THR A 295 11.59 6.90 -2.83
CA THR A 295 11.80 6.71 -1.39
C THR A 295 10.48 6.74 -0.63
N GLN A 296 9.59 7.68 -0.93
CA GLN A 296 8.29 7.79 -0.28
C GLN A 296 7.45 6.53 -0.51
N LEU A 297 7.42 5.99 -1.73
CA LEU A 297 6.70 4.75 -2.04
C LEU A 297 7.30 3.53 -1.32
N MET A 298 8.63 3.46 -1.23
CA MET A 298 9.31 2.43 -0.43
C MET A 298 8.95 2.53 1.06
N MET A 299 8.96 3.73 1.63
CA MET A 299 8.61 3.96 3.04
C MET A 299 7.12 3.68 3.30
N SER A 300 6.24 4.02 2.36
CA SER A 300 4.83 3.65 2.42
C SER A 300 4.64 2.13 2.39
N TYR A 301 5.43 1.40 1.61
CA TYR A 301 5.42 -0.07 1.63
C TYR A 301 5.91 -0.62 2.98
N ILE A 302 7.03 -0.12 3.52
CA ILE A 302 7.53 -0.53 4.84
C ILE A 302 6.49 -0.27 5.94
N ARG A 303 5.85 0.90 5.93
CA ARG A 303 4.75 1.23 6.83
C ARG A 303 3.57 0.26 6.68
N SER A 304 3.24 -0.16 5.46
CA SER A 304 2.18 -1.14 5.22
C SER A 304 2.48 -2.53 5.79
N GLN A 305 3.75 -2.85 6.06
CA GLN A 305 4.17 -4.06 6.77
C GLN A 305 4.09 -3.91 8.31
N GLY A 306 3.54 -2.80 8.82
CA GLY A 306 3.39 -2.54 10.25
C GLY A 306 4.65 -1.99 10.92
N VAL A 307 5.64 -1.56 10.14
CA VAL A 307 6.89 -0.98 10.66
C VAL A 307 6.68 0.50 10.94
N ASP A 308 7.06 0.92 12.15
CA ASP A 308 7.11 2.34 12.52
C ASP A 308 8.27 3.02 11.80
N ILE A 309 7.93 3.79 10.76
CA ILE A 309 8.92 4.51 9.94
C ILE A 309 9.50 5.75 10.62
N ASP A 310 8.97 6.16 11.78
CA ASP A 310 9.52 7.27 12.57
C ASP A 310 10.70 6.79 13.44
N ASP A 311 10.82 5.48 13.69
CA ASP A 311 12.01 4.85 14.29
C ASP A 311 13.00 4.39 13.22
N VAL A 312 13.97 5.26 12.91
CA VAL A 312 15.00 5.01 11.89
C VAL A 312 15.78 3.73 12.15
N LYS A 313 16.09 3.39 13.41
CA LYS A 313 16.89 2.20 13.72
C LYS A 313 16.12 0.92 13.47
N LYS A 314 14.84 0.88 13.86
CA LYS A 314 13.97 -0.27 13.58
C LYS A 314 13.70 -0.40 12.09
N THR A 315 13.52 0.72 11.40
CA THR A 315 13.32 0.74 9.95
C THR A 315 14.54 0.21 9.21
N ASP A 316 15.75 0.67 9.55
CA ASP A 316 17.00 0.20 8.96
C ASP A 316 17.22 -1.30 9.23
N GLN A 317 17.01 -1.74 10.48
CA GLN A 317 17.14 -3.15 10.82
C GLN A 317 16.13 -4.03 10.06
N TRP A 318 14.88 -3.59 9.96
CA TRP A 318 13.85 -4.31 9.22
C TRP A 318 14.15 -4.36 7.72
N MET A 319 14.62 -3.26 7.13
CA MET A 319 15.04 -3.19 5.72
C MET A 319 16.21 -4.14 5.43
N ASP A 320 17.16 -4.27 6.35
CA ASP A 320 18.28 -5.22 6.21
C ASP A 320 17.78 -6.67 6.27
N GLU A 321 16.83 -6.97 7.16
CA GLU A 321 16.21 -8.30 7.32
C GLU A 321 15.30 -8.67 6.12
N HIS A 322 14.57 -7.69 5.55
CA HIS A 322 13.59 -7.88 4.46
C HIS A 322 14.07 -7.32 3.12
N ARG A 323 15.40 -7.22 2.95
CA ARG A 323 16.02 -6.56 1.79
C ARG A 323 15.54 -7.09 0.45
N THR A 324 15.28 -8.39 0.35
CA THR A 324 14.77 -9.02 -0.88
C THR A 324 13.35 -8.58 -1.19
N GLU A 325 12.49 -8.49 -0.19
CA GLU A 325 11.08 -8.10 -0.35
C GLU A 325 10.98 -6.64 -0.79
N VAL A 326 11.74 -5.76 -0.14
CA VAL A 326 11.85 -4.35 -0.53
C VAL A 326 12.40 -4.22 -1.95
N ALA A 327 13.42 -5.01 -2.31
CA ALA A 327 13.99 -5.00 -3.65
C ALA A 327 12.99 -5.50 -4.70
N ASP A 328 12.20 -6.53 -4.41
CA ASP A 328 11.19 -7.07 -5.31
C ASP A 328 10.02 -6.11 -5.49
N PHE A 329 9.58 -5.43 -4.43
CA PHE A 329 8.61 -4.34 -4.51
C PHE A 329 9.12 -3.20 -5.40
N MET A 330 10.33 -2.71 -5.14
CA MET A 330 10.93 -1.63 -5.94
C MET A 330 11.14 -2.04 -7.39
N LYS A 331 11.57 -3.29 -7.63
CA LYS A 331 11.70 -3.84 -8.97
C LYS A 331 10.36 -3.89 -9.69
N THR A 332 9.28 -4.19 -8.99
CA THR A 332 7.92 -4.23 -9.55
C THR A 332 7.47 -2.85 -10.01
N ILE A 333 7.55 -1.83 -9.15
CA ILE A 333 7.08 -0.47 -9.50
C ILE A 333 7.99 0.22 -10.53
N LEU A 334 9.27 -0.15 -10.60
CA LEU A 334 10.24 0.42 -11.56
C LEU A 334 10.37 -0.39 -12.86
N LYS A 335 9.76 -1.57 -12.95
CA LYS A 335 9.86 -2.45 -14.13
C LYS A 335 9.52 -1.75 -15.45
N PRO A 336 8.45 -0.92 -15.54
CA PRO A 336 8.13 -0.21 -16.78
C PRO A 336 9.27 0.71 -17.26
N TRP A 337 10.06 1.23 -16.31
CA TRP A 337 11.11 2.21 -16.54
C TRP A 337 12.51 1.60 -16.46
N SER A 338 12.64 0.28 -16.52
CA SER A 338 13.92 -0.44 -16.37
C SER A 338 15.02 0.03 -17.34
N ALA A 339 14.67 0.46 -18.56
CA ALA A 339 15.61 1.03 -19.52
C ALA A 339 16.22 2.35 -19.03
N TYR A 340 15.39 3.23 -18.49
CA TYR A 340 15.80 4.50 -17.89
C TYR A 340 16.70 4.24 -16.66
N GLU A 341 16.32 3.29 -15.78
CA GLU A 341 17.14 2.94 -14.61
C GLU A 341 18.54 2.46 -15.00
N ARG A 342 18.63 1.61 -16.03
CA ARG A 342 19.92 1.16 -16.59
C ARG A 342 20.76 2.32 -17.12
N GLN A 343 20.14 3.31 -17.76
CA GLN A 343 20.83 4.48 -18.26
C GLN A 343 21.36 5.36 -17.11
N GLN A 344 20.55 5.59 -16.08
CA GLN A 344 20.96 6.35 -14.90
C GLN A 344 22.13 5.69 -14.17
N LEU A 345 22.09 4.37 -13.99
CA LEU A 345 23.20 3.59 -13.43
C LEU A 345 24.51 3.78 -14.22
N LYS A 346 24.44 3.75 -15.56
CA LYS A 346 25.61 4.00 -16.42
C LYS A 346 26.17 5.42 -16.25
N HIS A 347 25.31 6.43 -16.14
CA HIS A 347 25.74 7.81 -15.90
C HIS A 347 26.41 7.97 -14.54
N GLN A 348 25.85 7.38 -13.48
CA GLN A 348 26.46 7.40 -12.15
C GLN A 348 27.83 6.70 -12.12
N GLN A 349 27.94 5.52 -12.72
CA GLN A 349 29.21 4.78 -12.79
C GLN A 349 30.29 5.57 -13.55
N ARG A 350 29.93 6.23 -14.66
CA ARG A 350 30.86 7.11 -15.39
C ARG A 350 31.30 8.30 -14.54
N GLY A 351 30.38 8.94 -13.82
CA GLY A 351 30.70 10.05 -12.90
C GLY A 351 31.66 9.61 -11.79
N GLN A 352 31.44 8.44 -11.19
CA GLN A 352 32.32 7.87 -10.17
C GLN A 352 33.71 7.51 -10.72
N GLN A 353 33.79 6.93 -11.92
CA GLN A 353 35.06 6.62 -12.58
C GLN A 353 35.86 7.89 -12.90
N LEU A 354 35.20 8.97 -13.33
CA LEU A 354 35.86 10.26 -13.57
C LEU A 354 36.36 10.90 -12.27
N GLN A 355 35.60 10.81 -11.18
CA GLN A 355 36.03 11.30 -9.86
C GLN A 355 37.19 10.46 -9.29
N GLN A 356 37.16 9.14 -9.45
CA GLN A 356 38.28 8.26 -9.08
C GLN A 356 39.52 8.56 -9.93
N GLY A 357 39.37 8.74 -11.24
CA GLY A 357 40.47 9.13 -12.13
C GLY A 357 41.07 10.50 -11.79
N ALA A 358 40.24 11.47 -11.41
CA ALA A 358 40.70 12.78 -10.93
C ALA A 358 41.44 12.67 -9.59
N ARG A 359 40.95 11.83 -8.66
CA ARG A 359 41.60 11.55 -7.38
C ARG A 359 42.94 10.83 -7.57
N ASP A 360 43.02 9.90 -8.51
CA ASP A 360 44.26 9.21 -8.89
C ASP A 360 45.26 10.13 -9.59
N GLN A 361 44.80 11.07 -10.42
CA GLN A 361 45.65 12.12 -11.00
C GLN A 361 46.17 13.08 -9.92
N GLN A 362 45.35 13.46 -8.94
CA GLN A 362 45.79 14.28 -7.80
C GLN A 362 46.82 13.55 -6.92
N LEU A 363 46.65 12.23 -6.70
CA LEU A 363 47.62 11.39 -6.00
C LEU A 363 48.93 11.23 -6.79
N ARG A 364 48.86 11.12 -8.12
CA ARG A 364 50.05 11.12 -8.99
C ARG A 364 50.78 12.46 -9.00
N HIS A 365 50.07 13.59 -8.93
CA HIS A 365 50.69 14.91 -8.81
C HIS A 365 51.39 15.15 -7.46
N LYS A 366 50.95 14.49 -6.38
CA LYS A 366 51.65 14.51 -5.08
C LYS A 366 52.90 13.64 -5.04
N LYS A 367 53.09 12.72 -6.00
CA LYS A 367 54.34 11.96 -6.22
C LYS A 367 55.27 12.66 -7.24
N ARG A 368 55.35 13.99 -7.22
CA ARG A 368 56.51 14.67 -7.84
C ARG A 368 57.74 14.39 -6.97
N VAL A 369 58.59 13.50 -7.47
CA VAL A 369 59.96 13.26 -7.02
C VAL A 369 60.62 14.62 -6.72
N PRO A 370 61.36 14.79 -5.60
CA PRO A 370 62.04 16.04 -5.32
C PRO A 370 62.94 16.38 -6.51
N GLN A 371 62.63 17.47 -7.22
CA GLN A 371 63.58 18.00 -8.20
C GLN A 371 64.80 18.43 -7.39
N GLY A 372 65.86 17.64 -7.46
CA GLY A 372 67.15 17.96 -6.87
C GLY A 372 67.52 19.40 -7.21
N ILE A 373 67.86 20.16 -6.18
CA ILE A 373 68.34 21.53 -6.27
C ILE A 373 69.40 21.57 -7.36
N LYS A 374 69.08 22.21 -8.50
CA LYS A 374 70.06 22.45 -9.56
C LYS A 374 71.04 23.50 -9.03
N PHE A 375 72.10 23.06 -8.37
CA PHE A 375 73.23 23.93 -8.03
C PHE A 375 73.72 24.61 -9.30
N SER A 376 73.49 25.93 -9.39
CA SER A 376 73.94 26.71 -10.53
C SER A 376 75.46 26.57 -10.68
N LYS A 377 75.93 26.31 -11.90
CA LYS A 377 77.36 26.28 -12.24
C LYS A 377 78.08 27.62 -11.92
N LYS A 378 77.33 28.70 -11.66
CA LYS A 378 77.85 30.02 -11.30
C LYS A 378 78.49 30.05 -9.90
N LEU A 379 77.99 29.29 -8.93
CA LEU A 379 78.56 29.29 -7.57
C LEU A 379 79.89 28.51 -7.49
N ARG A 380 80.05 27.44 -8.30
CA ARG A 380 81.29 26.65 -8.36
C ARG A 380 82.48 27.38 -8.98
N ARG A 381 82.25 28.40 -9.82
CA ARG A 381 83.34 29.20 -10.43
C ARG A 381 83.86 30.33 -9.53
N ARG A 382 83.07 30.84 -8.58
CA ARG A 382 83.54 31.86 -7.62
C ARG A 382 84.50 31.30 -6.57
N LEU A 383 84.28 30.06 -6.12
CA LEU A 383 85.13 29.40 -5.11
C LEU A 383 86.49 28.90 -5.64
N ARG A 384 86.72 28.90 -6.96
CA ARG A 384 88.03 28.53 -7.56
C ARG A 384 88.93 29.72 -7.87
N ARG A 385 88.53 30.96 -7.58
CA ARG A 385 89.34 32.18 -7.78
C ARG A 385 89.93 32.76 -6.50
N HIS A 386 89.78 32.07 -5.37
CA HIS A 386 90.47 32.38 -4.11
C HIS A 386 91.24 31.14 -3.61
N LYS A 387 92.19 30.68 -4.43
CA LYS A 387 93.34 29.90 -3.98
C LYS A 387 94.57 30.48 -4.64
#